data_AF-H9UFN6-F1
#
_entry.id   AF-H9UFN6-F1
#
_cell.length_a   1.000
_cell.length_b   1.000
_cell.length_c   1.000
_cell.angle_alpha   90.00
_cell.angle_beta   90.00
_cell.angle_gamma   90.00
#
_symmetry.space_group_name_H-M   'P 1'
#
loop_
_entity.id
_entity.type
_entity.pdbx_description
1 polymer ?
#
loop_
_entity_poly.entity_id
_entity_poly.type
_entity_poly.pdbx_seq_one_letter_code
_entity_poly.pdbx_strand_id
1 'polypeptide(L)'
;MIWFAGLIGLVIVAVLLGSLARQAFARRRRPAAGGHRSASAQRFGATPGARSCPVCRSTLGNGRRIYSAVFPGTSDRLMHIFGCPDCFPKHQPLANPRERRCPVCTKELTLDDHLIARMFPPRPGKPKPHVHVLGCTRCRRGAR
;
A
#
# COMPACT_ATOMS: atom_id res chain seq x y z
N MET A 1 -41.83 29.87 -45.10
CA MET A 1 -41.81 29.16 -43.79
C MET A 1 -41.08 27.81 -43.83
N ILE A 2 -40.96 27.12 -44.98
CA ILE A 2 -40.31 25.80 -45.09
C ILE A 2 -38.77 25.86 -44.95
N TRP A 3 -38.13 26.97 -45.34
CA TRP A 3 -36.67 27.17 -45.23
C TRP A 3 -36.16 27.27 -43.79
N PHE A 4 -36.97 27.82 -42.87
CA PHE A 4 -36.59 27.92 -41.45
C PHE A 4 -36.59 26.54 -40.76
N ALA A 5 -37.52 25.66 -41.12
CA ALA A 5 -37.53 24.29 -40.61
C ALA A 5 -36.30 23.50 -41.07
N GLY A 6 -35.84 23.73 -42.31
CA GLY A 6 -34.62 23.11 -42.84
C GLY A 6 -33.34 23.60 -42.13
N LEU A 7 -33.23 24.90 -41.87
CA LEU A 7 -32.08 25.48 -41.12
C LEU A 7 -32.08 25.02 -39.66
N ILE A 8 -33.23 24.99 -39.00
CA ILE A 8 -33.36 24.50 -37.63
C ILE A 8 -32.98 23.00 -37.57
N GLY A 9 -33.45 22.20 -38.54
CA GLY A 9 -33.07 20.79 -38.65
C GLY A 9 -31.56 20.59 -38.81
N LEU A 10 -30.91 21.38 -39.67
CA LEU A 10 -29.47 21.28 -39.91
C LEU A 10 -28.63 21.69 -38.69
N VAL A 11 -29.07 22.72 -37.95
CA VAL A 11 -28.43 23.13 -36.69
C VAL A 11 -28.57 22.04 -35.62
N ILE A 12 -29.75 21.44 -35.48
CA ILE A 12 -29.98 20.35 -34.52
C ILE A 12 -29.09 19.14 -34.84
N VAL A 13 -29.01 18.76 -36.13
CA VAL A 13 -28.15 17.65 -36.57
C VAL A 13 -26.68 17.95 -36.30
N ALA A 14 -26.21 19.17 -36.58
CA ALA A 14 -24.83 19.58 -36.31
C ALA A 14 -24.49 19.54 -34.80
N VAL A 15 -25.40 20.01 -33.94
CA VAL A 15 -25.23 19.98 -32.48
C VAL A 15 -25.21 18.53 -31.97
N LEU A 16 -26.12 17.68 -32.46
CA LEU A 16 -26.17 16.26 -32.07
C LEU A 16 -24.89 15.53 -32.50
N LEU A 17 -24.44 15.67 -33.74
CA LEU A 17 -23.20 15.06 -34.24
C LEU A 17 -21.97 15.57 -33.46
N GLY A 18 -21.89 16.86 -33.18
CA GLY A 18 -20.81 17.44 -32.37
C GLY A 18 -20.80 16.92 -30.92
N SER A 19 -21.97 16.77 -30.32
CA SER A 19 -22.10 16.22 -28.96
C SER A 19 -21.71 14.73 -28.89
N LEU A 20 -22.11 13.94 -29.88
CA LEU A 20 -21.73 12.53 -30.02
C LEU A 20 -20.22 12.37 -30.22
N ALA A 21 -19.62 13.22 -31.06
CA ALA A 21 -18.17 13.23 -31.28
C ALA A 21 -17.40 13.58 -29.98
N ARG A 22 -17.86 14.58 -29.20
CA ARG A 22 -17.28 14.88 -27.89
C ARG A 22 -17.40 13.72 -26.92
N GLN A 23 -18.54 13.05 -26.84
CA GLN A 23 -18.73 11.89 -25.96
C GLN A 23 -17.83 10.71 -26.38
N ALA A 24 -17.70 10.45 -27.68
CA ALA A 24 -16.81 9.41 -28.20
C ALA A 24 -15.33 9.75 -27.92
N PHE A 25 -14.93 11.01 -28.07
CA PHE A 25 -13.58 11.46 -27.77
C PHE A 25 -13.29 11.46 -26.26
N ALA A 26 -14.24 11.84 -25.42
CA ALA A 26 -14.14 11.74 -23.97
C ALA A 26 -14.07 10.27 -23.50
N ARG A 27 -14.74 9.34 -24.18
CA ARG A 27 -14.61 7.89 -23.93
C ARG A 27 -13.26 7.34 -24.37
N ARG A 28 -12.69 7.80 -25.49
CA ARG A 28 -11.32 7.43 -25.92
C ARG A 28 -10.23 7.99 -24.99
N ARG A 29 -10.48 9.12 -24.31
CA ARG A 29 -9.61 9.66 -23.25
C ARG A 29 -9.83 9.03 -21.88
N ARG A 30 -10.73 8.04 -21.73
CA ARG A 30 -10.68 7.17 -20.56
C ARG A 30 -9.51 6.22 -20.81
N PRO A 31 -8.37 6.37 -20.10
CA PRO A 31 -7.40 5.30 -20.10
C PRO A 31 -8.14 4.07 -19.56
N ALA A 32 -7.97 2.94 -20.24
CA ALA A 32 -8.46 1.67 -19.74
C ALA A 32 -8.13 1.58 -18.25
N ALA A 33 -9.14 1.44 -17.41
CA ALA A 33 -9.00 1.18 -15.98
C ALA A 33 -8.53 -0.27 -15.76
N GLY A 34 -7.46 -0.66 -16.46
CA GLY A 34 -6.62 -1.82 -16.23
C GLY A 34 -5.26 -1.35 -15.73
N GLY A 35 -5.27 -0.52 -14.69
CA GLY A 35 -4.04 -0.06 -14.04
C GLY A 35 -3.59 -1.10 -13.02
N HIS A 36 -2.58 -1.90 -13.38
CA HIS A 36 -1.63 -2.40 -12.40
C HIS A 36 -1.11 -1.21 -11.60
N ARG A 37 -1.70 -0.94 -10.43
CA ARG A 37 -1.21 0.03 -9.46
C ARG A 37 0.05 -0.55 -8.80
N SER A 38 1.14 -0.57 -9.55
CA SER A 38 2.47 -0.57 -8.95
C SER A 38 2.76 0.86 -8.48
N ALA A 39 3.00 0.97 -7.18
CA ALA A 39 3.80 2.02 -6.57
C ALA A 39 3.34 3.49 -6.75
N SER A 40 2.22 3.84 -6.11
CA SER A 40 2.15 5.14 -5.43
C SER A 40 2.16 4.85 -3.93
N ALA A 41 3.26 5.23 -3.28
CA ALA A 41 3.43 5.22 -1.84
C ALA A 41 2.11 5.59 -1.14
N GLN A 42 1.45 4.59 -0.55
CA GLN A 42 0.45 4.86 0.47
C GLN A 42 1.21 5.57 1.58
N ARG A 43 1.17 6.91 1.57
CA ARG A 43 1.37 7.71 2.76
C ARG A 43 0.21 7.33 3.67
N PHE A 44 0.42 6.23 4.41
CA PHE A 44 -0.46 5.79 5.48
C PHE A 44 -0.73 7.02 6.36
N GLY A 45 -2.02 7.29 6.58
CA GLY A 45 -2.59 8.49 7.18
C GLY A 45 -1.62 9.26 8.07
N ALA A 46 -1.24 10.45 7.59
CA ALA A 46 -0.44 11.40 8.33
C ALA A 46 -1.28 12.01 9.46
N THR A 47 -1.51 11.23 10.51
CA THR A 47 -1.63 11.78 11.86
C THR A 47 -0.23 11.66 12.47
N PRO A 48 0.45 12.75 12.86
CA PRO A 48 1.74 12.68 13.51
C PRO A 48 1.66 11.76 14.75
N GLY A 49 2.23 10.56 14.66
CA GLY A 49 2.24 9.59 15.75
C GLY A 49 1.47 8.28 15.52
N ALA A 50 0.59 8.19 14.51
CA ALA A 50 -0.09 6.94 14.18
C ALA A 50 0.86 5.98 13.47
N ARG A 51 1.39 4.99 14.20
CA ARG A 51 2.26 3.94 13.65
C ARG A 51 1.41 2.78 13.19
N SER A 52 1.64 2.24 11.99
CA SER A 52 0.92 1.06 11.50
C SER A 52 1.75 -0.22 11.64
N CYS A 53 1.10 -1.35 11.87
CA CYS A 53 1.74 -2.66 11.81
C CYS A 53 2.09 -3.03 10.36
N PRO A 54 3.34 -3.37 10.02
CA PRO A 54 3.72 -3.71 8.65
C PRO A 54 3.17 -5.07 8.18
N VAL A 55 2.64 -5.90 9.10
CA VAL A 55 2.14 -7.26 8.83
C VAL A 55 0.62 -7.26 8.58
N CYS A 56 -0.16 -6.68 9.48
CA CYS A 56 -1.63 -6.69 9.42
C CYS A 56 -2.27 -5.31 9.22
N ARG A 57 -1.45 -4.25 9.10
CA ARG A 57 -1.86 -2.87 8.87
C ARG A 57 -2.74 -2.26 9.98
N SER A 58 -2.85 -2.90 11.15
CA SER A 58 -3.54 -2.28 12.28
C SER A 58 -2.81 -1.02 12.75
N THR A 59 -3.58 -0.01 13.14
CA THR A 59 -3.04 1.20 13.75
C THR A 59 -2.64 0.89 15.19
N LEU A 60 -1.38 1.17 15.52
CA LEU A 60 -0.84 1.02 16.86
C LEU A 60 -1.09 2.31 17.63
N GLY A 61 -1.98 2.22 18.63
CA GLY A 61 -2.17 3.28 19.61
C GLY A 61 -0.95 3.46 20.52
N ASN A 62 -1.03 4.45 21.40
CA ASN A 62 0.04 4.76 22.36
C ASN A 62 0.39 3.53 23.22
N GLY A 63 1.68 3.28 23.42
CA GLY A 63 2.18 2.15 24.22
C GLY A 63 2.16 0.78 23.53
N ARG A 64 1.39 0.58 22.46
CA ARG A 64 1.39 -0.68 21.69
C ARG A 64 2.62 -0.78 20.80
N ARG A 65 3.33 -1.90 20.88
CA ARG A 65 4.59 -2.13 20.14
C ARG A 65 4.53 -3.40 19.30
N ILE A 66 5.34 -3.40 18.25
CA ILE A 66 5.53 -4.55 17.38
C ILE A 66 6.57 -5.47 18.04
N TYR A 67 6.29 -6.78 18.03
CA TYR A 67 7.25 -7.79 18.42
C TYR A 67 8.32 -7.95 17.34
N SER A 68 9.58 -7.78 17.74
CA SER A 68 10.72 -7.88 16.85
C SER A 68 11.96 -8.36 17.59
N ALA A 69 12.86 -9.00 16.85
CA ALA A 69 14.19 -9.39 17.32
C ALA A 69 15.23 -8.64 16.49
N VAL A 70 16.16 -7.95 17.14
CA VAL A 70 17.26 -7.22 16.49
C VAL A 70 18.54 -8.00 16.77
N PHE A 71 19.27 -8.34 15.71
CA PHE A 71 20.54 -9.01 15.82
C PHE A 71 21.68 -7.99 15.92
N PRO A 72 22.72 -8.25 16.74
CA PRO A 72 23.88 -7.37 16.83
C PRO A 72 24.63 -7.31 15.48
N GLY A 73 25.27 -6.17 15.22
CA GLY A 73 26.03 -5.91 14.00
C GLY A 73 26.74 -4.56 14.10
N THR A 74 27.83 -4.39 13.35
CA THR A 74 28.72 -3.20 13.41
C THR A 74 28.18 -1.99 12.66
N SER A 75 27.28 -2.17 11.70
CA SER A 75 26.73 -1.11 10.87
C SER A 75 25.20 -1.13 10.89
N ASP A 76 24.59 -1.63 9.83
CA ASP A 76 23.17 -1.92 9.82
C ASP A 76 22.89 -3.26 10.51
N ARG A 77 21.83 -3.30 11.31
CA ARG A 77 21.47 -4.48 12.09
C ARG A 77 20.36 -5.23 11.38
N LEU A 78 20.51 -6.55 11.28
CA LEU A 78 19.41 -7.39 10.83
C LEU A 78 18.30 -7.39 11.89
N MET A 79 17.06 -7.36 11.46
CA MET A 79 15.89 -7.32 12.33
C MET A 79 14.81 -8.25 11.80
N HIS A 80 14.25 -9.11 12.66
CA HIS A 80 13.06 -9.88 12.37
C HIS A 80 11.84 -9.19 12.99
N ILE A 81 10.76 -9.06 12.22
CA ILE A 81 9.50 -8.46 12.66
C ILE A 81 8.40 -9.52 12.58
N PHE A 82 7.78 -9.83 13.72
CA PHE A 82 6.76 -10.88 13.83
C PHE A 82 5.34 -10.35 13.68
N GLY A 83 5.06 -9.16 14.22
CA GLY A 83 3.73 -8.54 14.16
C GLY A 83 3.39 -7.75 15.41
N CYS A 84 2.16 -7.23 15.47
CA CYS A 84 1.62 -6.56 16.65
C CYS A 84 0.81 -7.54 17.52
N PRO A 85 0.36 -7.14 18.72
CA PRO A 85 -0.46 -7.99 19.58
C PRO A 85 -1.77 -8.49 18.95
N ASP A 86 -2.28 -7.80 17.92
CA ASP A 86 -3.54 -8.17 17.25
C ASP A 86 -3.35 -9.18 16.10
N CYS A 87 -2.11 -9.46 15.68
CA CYS A 87 -1.83 -10.43 14.60
C CYS A 87 -0.72 -11.43 14.93
N PHE A 88 0.02 -11.20 16.01
CA PHE A 88 1.02 -12.09 16.54
C PHE A 88 0.87 -12.17 18.06
N PRO A 89 -0.03 -13.04 18.56
CA PRO A 89 -0.09 -13.27 19.97
C PRO A 89 1.11 -14.09 20.44
N LYS A 90 1.91 -13.50 21.33
CA LYS A 90 3.04 -14.22 21.95
C LYS A 90 2.59 -15.21 23.03
N HIS A 91 1.43 -14.99 23.66
CA HIS A 91 1.03 -15.68 24.89
C HIS A 91 -0.40 -16.24 24.92
N GLN A 92 -1.26 -15.94 23.94
CA GLN A 92 -2.65 -16.41 23.94
C GLN A 92 -3.21 -16.61 22.53
N PRO A 93 -3.90 -17.71 22.21
CA PRO A 93 -4.52 -17.88 20.89
C PRO A 93 -5.51 -16.72 20.64
N LEU A 94 -5.39 -16.05 19.48
CA LEU A 94 -6.42 -15.08 19.09
C LEU A 94 -7.62 -15.86 18.54
N ALA A 95 -8.82 -15.58 19.06
CA ALA A 95 -10.06 -16.11 18.52
C ALA A 95 -10.27 -15.70 17.05
N ASN A 96 -9.82 -14.49 16.67
CA ASN A 96 -9.90 -13.95 15.31
C ASN A 96 -8.61 -13.17 14.97
N PRO A 97 -7.52 -13.85 14.56
CA PRO A 97 -6.28 -13.18 14.21
C PRO A 97 -6.46 -12.34 12.93
N ARG A 98 -5.93 -11.12 12.92
CA ARG A 98 -5.91 -10.32 11.70
C ARG A 98 -5.03 -10.98 10.64
N GLU A 99 -5.46 -10.86 9.39
CA GLU A 99 -4.72 -11.37 8.24
C GLU A 99 -3.29 -10.81 8.21
N ARG A 100 -2.31 -11.71 8.08
CA ARG A 100 -0.89 -11.41 8.06
C ARG A 100 -0.41 -11.48 6.61
N ARG A 101 0.04 -10.36 6.03
CA ARG A 101 0.55 -10.32 4.66
C ARG A 101 1.94 -9.72 4.57
N CYS A 102 2.76 -10.26 3.70
CA CYS A 102 4.06 -9.65 3.39
C CYS A 102 3.85 -8.34 2.63
N PRO A 103 4.42 -7.19 3.05
CA PRO A 103 4.31 -5.94 2.31
C PRO A 103 5.09 -5.95 0.99
N VAL A 104 6.03 -6.90 0.81
CA VAL A 104 6.87 -7.01 -0.39
C VAL A 104 6.24 -7.95 -1.43
N CYS A 105 5.94 -9.20 -1.05
CA CYS A 105 5.42 -10.20 -2.00
C CYS A 105 3.92 -10.46 -1.90
N THR A 106 3.20 -9.74 -1.02
CA THR A 106 1.74 -9.81 -0.77
C THR A 106 1.17 -11.18 -0.36
N LYS A 107 2.01 -12.23 -0.30
CA LYS A 107 1.66 -13.56 0.19
C LYS A 107 1.27 -13.52 1.66
N GLU A 108 0.35 -14.42 2.00
CA GLU A 108 -0.06 -14.67 3.37
C GLU A 108 1.10 -15.26 4.19
N LEU A 109 1.22 -14.78 5.42
CA LEU A 109 2.24 -15.17 6.39
C LEU A 109 1.61 -16.02 7.48
N THR A 110 2.20 -17.19 7.72
CA THR A 110 1.87 -18.02 8.87
C THR A 110 2.39 -17.38 10.18
N LEU A 111 2.15 -18.03 11.32
CA LEU A 111 2.71 -17.60 12.61
C LEU A 111 4.24 -17.76 12.65
N ASP A 112 4.78 -18.75 11.96
CA ASP A 112 6.23 -19.00 11.87
C ASP A 112 6.93 -18.03 10.89
N ASP A 113 6.17 -17.51 9.92
CA ASP A 113 6.68 -16.53 8.99
C ASP A 113 6.85 -15.16 9.66
N HIS A 114 8.00 -14.54 9.41
CA HIS A 114 8.34 -13.20 9.88
C HIS A 114 8.88 -12.35 8.73
N LEU A 115 8.79 -11.03 8.90
CA LEU A 115 9.44 -10.10 7.99
C LEU A 115 10.91 -9.96 8.38
N ILE A 116 11.75 -9.79 7.39
CA ILE A 116 13.18 -9.62 7.55
C ILE A 116 13.52 -8.21 7.09
N ALA A 117 14.08 -7.41 7.98
CA ALA A 117 14.34 -6.00 7.82
C ALA A 117 15.80 -5.66 8.17
N ARG A 118 16.26 -4.48 7.74
CA ARG A 118 17.51 -3.86 8.18
C ARG A 118 17.18 -2.61 9.00
N MET A 119 17.78 -2.49 10.17
CA MET A 119 17.69 -1.33 11.04
C MET A 119 18.96 -0.49 10.89
N PHE A 120 18.78 0.74 10.44
CA PHE A 120 19.87 1.70 10.31
C PHE A 120 19.99 2.55 11.57
N PRO A 121 21.22 2.82 12.04
CA PRO A 121 21.44 3.69 13.18
C PRO A 121 21.01 5.14 12.89
N PRO A 122 20.79 5.95 13.93
CA PRO A 122 20.61 7.39 13.80
C PRO A 122 21.74 8.05 13.01
N ARG A 123 21.44 9.12 12.29
CA ARG A 123 22.40 9.95 11.54
C ARG A 123 22.25 11.42 11.92
N PRO A 124 23.25 12.28 11.66
CA PRO A 124 23.08 13.73 11.82
C PRO A 124 21.81 14.22 11.10
N GLY A 125 20.95 14.95 11.79
CA GLY A 125 19.64 15.39 11.28
C GLY A 125 18.51 14.35 11.32
N LYS A 126 18.78 13.09 11.69
CA LYS A 126 17.78 12.02 11.88
C LYS A 126 18.08 11.22 13.16
N PRO A 127 17.63 11.70 14.33
CA PRO A 127 17.99 11.12 15.63
C PRO A 127 17.34 9.76 15.92
N LYS A 128 16.35 9.33 15.12
CA LYS A 128 15.65 8.05 15.30
C LYS A 128 16.21 7.01 14.32
N PRO A 129 16.43 5.75 14.78
CA PRO A 129 16.73 4.67 13.86
C PRO A 129 15.55 4.46 12.91
N HIS A 130 15.85 4.09 11.67
CA HIS A 130 14.84 3.76 10.67
C HIS A 130 15.02 2.34 10.20
N VAL A 131 13.91 1.71 9.84
CA VAL A 131 13.85 0.28 9.51
C VAL A 131 13.34 0.15 8.08
N HIS A 132 14.06 -0.61 7.26
CA HIS A 132 13.61 -0.98 5.91
C HIS A 132 13.29 -2.47 5.87
N VAL A 133 12.04 -2.79 5.51
CA VAL A 133 11.60 -4.17 5.30
C VAL A 133 12.09 -4.66 3.95
N LEU A 134 12.86 -5.76 3.95
CA LEU A 134 13.43 -6.34 2.73
C LEU A 134 12.56 -7.46 2.16
N GLY A 135 11.77 -8.14 2.99
CA GLY A 135 10.91 -9.24 2.56
C GLY A 135 10.43 -10.08 3.73
N CYS A 136 9.91 -11.28 3.46
CA CYS A 136 9.64 -12.31 4.46
C CYS A 136 10.52 -13.54 4.24
N THR A 137 10.43 -14.49 5.17
CA THR A 137 10.96 -15.86 5.12
C THR A 137 10.72 -16.60 3.79
N ARG A 138 9.65 -16.24 3.05
CA ARG A 138 9.25 -16.89 1.80
C ARG A 138 9.83 -16.21 0.55
N CYS A 139 9.86 -14.88 0.50
CA CYS A 139 10.28 -14.14 -0.69
C CYS A 139 11.71 -13.61 -0.66
N ARG A 140 12.35 -13.58 0.52
CA ARG A 140 13.76 -13.19 0.64
C ARG A 140 14.72 -14.39 0.53
N ARG A 141 14.24 -15.57 0.10
CA ARG A 141 15.09 -16.75 -0.11
C ARG A 141 16.05 -16.48 -1.28
N GLY A 142 17.20 -15.92 -0.93
CA GLY A 142 18.39 -15.62 -1.74
C GLY A 142 19.58 -15.25 -0.85
N ALA A 143 19.58 -15.72 0.40
CA ALA A 143 20.66 -15.56 1.37
C ALA A 143 20.80 -16.87 2.18
N ARG A 144 20.89 -17.99 1.46
CA ARG A 144 21.59 -19.19 1.90
C ARG A 144 22.68 -19.44 0.89
#